data_AF-A0A9E7HXA2-F1
#
_entry.id   AF-A0A9E7HXA2-F1
#
_cell.length_a   1.000
_cell.length_b   1.000
_cell.length_c   1.000
_cell.angle_alpha   90.00
_cell.angle_beta   90.00
_cell.angle_gamma   90.00
#
_symmetry.space_group_name_H-M   'P 1'
#
loop_
_entity.id
_entity.type
_entity.pdbx_description
1 polymer ?
#
loop_
_entity_poly.entity_id
_entity_poly.type
_entity_poly.pdbx_seq_one_letter_code
_entity_poly.pdbx_strand_id
1 'polypeptide(L)'
;MPDKNVVSWNTMVDMYSKCGHVMVARLVFDMMTERDVVSWNAMITGFAHHSQNREAFAVFKQMRQDGMSPTESSYASVICSCARLSSLPQGRQIHAQTAKDGYEFRVYVGSALIDMYAKCGDVDEARRFFDTMPTKNVVSWNEMIHGYAQNGCGKRAVELFERMLRTDEKPNSVTFIAVLAACSHAGMVDKGIKILDTMEKDHGIQPLADHYTCVIDSLGRAGRLVEAEALVDKMPCIDDPVLWEVLLSACAVHGNATLAKRAAEKLFLLDPLSSAPYVLLSNIYASLGRWDDASAVRTLLNGRGVAKDRGYSWIDNKNGVRAFMVDDDLGMVNAEEQASVYGAT
;
A
#
# COMPACT_ATOMS: atom_id res chain seq x y z
N MET A 1 31.98 22.89 7.07
CA MET A 1 31.73 22.70 8.52
C MET A 1 33.06 22.32 9.16
N PRO A 2 33.64 23.16 10.03
CA PRO A 2 34.83 22.78 10.78
C PRO A 2 34.39 21.91 11.96
N ASP A 3 35.01 20.73 12.06
CA ASP A 3 34.73 19.59 12.95
C ASP A 3 33.38 18.87 12.75
N LYS A 4 33.41 17.88 11.87
CA LYS A 4 32.32 16.92 11.72
C LYS A 4 32.32 15.97 12.92
N ASN A 5 31.35 16.12 13.81
CA ASN A 5 31.06 15.16 14.89
C ASN A 5 30.00 14.13 14.45
N VAL A 6 29.81 13.05 15.24
CA VAL A 6 28.86 11.97 14.94
C VAL A 6 27.44 12.49 14.65
N VAL A 7 26.99 13.52 15.36
CA VAL A 7 25.66 14.12 15.16
C VAL A 7 25.53 14.77 13.78
N SER A 8 26.55 15.54 13.36
CA SER A 8 26.56 16.17 12.03
C SER A 8 26.57 15.13 10.90
N TRP A 9 27.29 14.02 11.08
CA TRP A 9 27.29 12.90 10.15
C TRP A 9 25.93 12.21 10.08
N ASN A 10 25.32 11.91 11.24
CA ASN A 10 23.98 11.32 11.32
C ASN A 10 22.94 12.16 10.61
N THR A 11 23.02 13.49 10.75
CA THR A 11 22.11 14.43 10.08
C THR A 11 22.27 14.38 8.56
N MET A 12 23.50 14.27 8.04
CA MET A 12 23.73 14.12 6.60
C MET A 12 23.20 12.78 6.06
N VAL A 13 23.45 11.68 6.79
CA VAL A 13 22.96 10.34 6.43
C VAL A 13 21.43 10.32 6.36
N ASP A 14 20.76 10.88 7.37
CA ASP A 14 19.29 10.96 7.43
C ASP A 14 18.73 11.83 6.29
N MET A 15 19.34 12.99 6.03
CA MET A 15 18.92 13.88 4.94
C MET A 15 19.02 13.20 3.57
N TYR A 16 20.18 12.62 3.23
CA TYR A 16 20.35 11.94 1.95
C TYR A 16 19.42 10.74 1.81
N SER A 17 19.18 10.00 2.90
CA SER A 17 18.23 8.89 2.91
C SER A 17 16.82 9.39 2.62
N LYS A 18 16.34 10.43 3.29
CA LYS A 18 14.99 10.99 3.10
C LYS A 18 14.77 11.59 1.71
N CYS A 19 15.82 12.07 1.05
CA CYS A 19 15.76 12.58 -0.31
C CYS A 19 15.88 11.49 -1.40
N GLY A 20 15.86 10.21 -1.05
CA GLY A 20 15.98 9.11 -2.02
C GLY A 20 17.40 8.82 -2.51
N HIS A 21 18.39 9.57 -2.04
CA HIS A 21 19.80 9.38 -2.38
C HIS A 21 20.49 8.41 -1.41
N VAL A 22 19.90 7.24 -1.19
CA VAL A 22 20.36 6.28 -0.17
C VAL A 22 21.79 5.76 -0.41
N MET A 23 22.23 5.69 -1.68
CA MET A 23 23.61 5.34 -2.00
C MET A 23 24.61 6.43 -1.56
N VAL A 24 24.22 7.71 -1.66
CA VAL A 24 25.03 8.82 -1.15
C VAL A 24 25.05 8.77 0.38
N ALA A 25 23.90 8.49 1.01
CA ALA A 25 23.83 8.27 2.45
C ALA A 25 24.79 7.15 2.89
N ARG A 26 24.87 6.05 2.11
CA ARG A 26 25.80 4.95 2.37
C ARG A 26 27.26 5.38 2.27
N LEU A 27 27.64 6.14 1.24
CA LEU A 27 28.99 6.68 1.12
C LEU A 27 29.35 7.58 2.31
N VAL A 28 28.43 8.45 2.72
CA VAL A 28 28.60 9.31 3.90
C VAL A 28 28.80 8.49 5.17
N PHE A 29 28.00 7.44 5.35
CA PHE A 29 28.10 6.51 6.47
C PHE A 29 29.43 5.73 6.49
N ASP A 30 29.89 5.27 5.32
CA ASP A 30 31.14 4.53 5.19
C ASP A 30 32.36 5.42 5.51
N MET A 31 32.27 6.74 5.29
CA MET A 31 33.30 7.72 5.66
C MET A 31 33.35 8.07 7.16
N MET A 32 32.36 7.66 7.97
CA MET A 32 32.34 7.95 9.40
C MET A 32 33.42 7.15 10.14
N THR A 33 34.25 7.84 10.94
CA THR A 33 35.28 7.20 11.79
C THR A 33 34.69 6.60 13.06
N GLU A 34 33.61 7.20 13.57
CA GLU A 34 32.85 6.72 14.72
C GLU A 34 31.37 6.62 14.31
N ARG A 35 30.73 5.50 14.66
CA ARG A 35 29.32 5.23 14.35
C ARG A 35 28.61 4.85 15.64
N ASP A 36 27.46 5.47 15.87
CA ASP A 36 26.60 5.13 16.98
C ASP A 36 25.33 4.41 16.50
N VAL A 37 24.47 4.02 17.43
CA VAL A 37 23.19 3.36 17.12
C VAL A 37 22.32 4.21 16.19
N VAL A 38 22.41 5.54 16.29
CA VAL A 38 21.64 6.46 15.43
C VAL A 38 22.16 6.40 13.99
N SER A 39 23.48 6.36 13.78
CA SER A 39 24.08 6.17 12.45
C SER A 39 23.57 4.90 11.78
N TRP A 40 23.59 3.79 12.50
CA TRP A 40 23.15 2.48 11.99
C TRP A 40 21.64 2.48 11.69
N ASN A 41 20.83 3.02 12.60
CA ASN A 41 19.38 3.11 12.44
C ASN A 41 18.98 3.96 11.24
N ALA A 42 19.66 5.09 11.01
CA ALA A 42 19.42 5.94 9.86
C ALA A 42 19.66 5.19 8.55
N MET A 43 20.75 4.40 8.46
CA MET A 43 21.03 3.60 7.27
C MET A 43 20.04 2.44 7.06
N ILE A 44 19.73 1.68 8.12
CA ILE A 44 18.78 0.54 8.02
C ILE A 44 17.41 1.06 7.57
N THR A 45 16.96 2.15 8.18
CA THR A 45 15.67 2.77 7.88
C THR A 45 15.68 3.36 6.47
N GLY A 46 16.74 4.08 6.09
CA GLY A 46 16.92 4.61 4.73
C GLY A 46 16.81 3.53 3.66
N PHE A 47 17.52 2.41 3.80
CA PHE A 47 17.42 1.29 2.86
C PHE A 47 16.04 0.64 2.86
N ALA A 48 15.44 0.41 4.03
CA ALA A 48 14.10 -0.16 4.15
C ALA A 48 13.07 0.70 3.42
N HIS A 49 13.06 2.03 3.63
CA HIS A 49 12.13 2.97 2.99
C HIS A 49 12.22 3.00 1.46
N HIS A 50 13.39 2.74 0.88
CA HIS A 50 13.62 2.76 -0.57
C HIS A 50 13.57 1.36 -1.20
N SER A 51 12.91 0.41 -0.54
CA SER A 51 12.73 -0.98 -1.01
C SER A 51 14.04 -1.75 -1.24
N GLN A 52 15.16 -1.25 -0.72
CA GLN A 52 16.48 -1.90 -0.74
C GLN A 52 16.61 -2.81 0.49
N ASN A 53 15.69 -3.76 0.56
CA ASN A 53 15.49 -4.58 1.76
C ASN A 53 16.71 -5.47 2.09
N ARG A 54 17.45 -5.95 1.08
CA ARG A 54 18.63 -6.80 1.28
C ARG A 54 19.76 -6.02 1.95
N GLU A 55 19.95 -4.78 1.54
CA GLU A 55 20.93 -3.83 2.05
C GLU A 55 20.59 -3.48 3.51
N ALA A 56 19.31 -3.29 3.84
CA ALA A 56 18.87 -3.09 5.22
C ALA A 56 19.28 -4.26 6.14
N PHE A 57 19.14 -5.52 5.69
CA PHE A 57 19.64 -6.69 6.44
C PHE A 57 21.15 -6.73 6.56
N ALA A 58 21.88 -6.39 5.49
CA ALA A 58 23.33 -6.37 5.50
C ALA A 58 23.86 -5.35 6.53
N VAL A 59 23.27 -4.15 6.55
CA VAL A 59 23.61 -3.11 7.54
C VAL A 59 23.24 -3.54 8.96
N PHE A 60 22.07 -4.14 9.16
CA PHE A 60 21.67 -4.67 10.48
C PHE A 60 22.62 -5.77 10.98
N LYS A 61 23.04 -6.68 10.09
CA LYS A 61 24.01 -7.73 10.42
C LYS A 61 25.35 -7.12 10.79
N GLN A 62 25.83 -6.12 10.03
CA GLN A 62 27.08 -5.42 10.31
C GLN A 62 27.03 -4.69 11.65
N MET A 63 25.94 -3.96 11.94
CA MET A 63 25.72 -3.30 13.24
C MET A 63 25.97 -4.25 14.41
N ARG A 64 25.45 -5.47 14.32
CA ARG A 64 25.62 -6.49 15.36
C ARG A 64 27.02 -7.10 15.40
N GLN A 65 27.66 -7.28 14.24
CA GLN A 65 29.04 -7.75 14.16
C GLN A 65 30.03 -6.75 14.77
N ASP A 66 29.72 -5.46 14.66
CA ASP A 66 30.47 -4.36 15.27
C ASP A 66 30.16 -4.20 16.78
N GLY A 67 29.39 -5.11 17.38
CA GLY A 67 29.08 -5.14 18.81
C GLY A 67 27.99 -4.16 19.24
N MET A 68 27.31 -3.49 18.31
CA MET A 68 26.25 -2.54 18.62
C MET A 68 24.93 -3.27 18.87
N SER A 69 24.27 -2.93 19.98
CA SER A 69 22.98 -3.50 20.34
C SER A 69 21.85 -2.86 19.52
N PRO A 70 21.03 -3.65 18.78
CA PRO A 70 19.86 -3.15 18.11
C PRO A 70 18.85 -2.52 19.08
N THR A 71 18.05 -1.59 18.55
CA THR A 71 16.95 -0.91 19.26
C THR A 71 15.59 -1.35 18.70
N GLU A 72 14.50 -0.94 19.34
CA GLU A 72 13.14 -1.13 18.82
C GLU A 72 13.00 -0.63 17.38
N SER A 73 13.57 0.54 17.05
CA SER A 73 13.58 1.09 15.70
C SER A 73 14.38 0.23 14.71
N SER A 74 15.54 -0.29 15.11
CA SER A 74 16.35 -1.19 14.27
C SER A 74 15.53 -2.43 13.90
N TYR A 75 14.87 -3.04 14.89
CA TYR A 75 14.05 -4.23 14.73
C TYR A 75 12.82 -3.96 13.86
N ALA A 76 12.06 -2.91 14.14
CA ALA A 76 10.90 -2.55 13.34
C ALA A 76 11.29 -2.35 11.86
N SER A 77 12.39 -1.65 11.57
CA SER A 77 12.84 -1.43 10.20
C SER A 77 13.18 -2.73 9.46
N VAL A 78 13.89 -3.68 10.08
CA VAL A 78 14.18 -4.98 9.43
C VAL A 78 12.98 -5.91 9.36
N ILE A 79 12.06 -5.86 10.33
CA ILE A 79 10.80 -6.62 10.29
C ILE A 79 9.90 -6.11 9.16
N CYS A 80 9.80 -4.78 9.00
CA CYS A 80 9.11 -4.16 7.86
C CYS A 80 9.70 -4.60 6.52
N SER A 81 11.04 -4.71 6.43
CA SER A 81 11.71 -5.25 5.23
C SER A 81 11.33 -6.72 4.97
N CYS A 82 11.21 -7.56 6.01
CA CYS A 82 10.69 -8.94 5.87
C CYS A 82 9.26 -8.95 5.32
N ALA A 83 8.40 -8.10 5.88
CA ALA A 83 7.00 -7.99 5.50
C ALA A 83 6.84 -7.58 4.02
N ARG A 84 7.62 -6.57 3.57
CA ARG A 84 7.63 -6.10 2.18
C ARG A 84 8.15 -7.14 1.19
N LEU A 85 9.13 -7.95 1.60
CA LEU A 85 9.65 -9.05 0.79
C LEU A 85 8.78 -10.31 0.85
N SER A 86 7.71 -10.32 1.67
CA SER A 86 6.91 -11.52 1.97
C SER A 86 7.79 -12.71 2.38
N SER A 87 8.86 -12.43 3.12
CA SER A 87 9.92 -13.40 3.41
C SER A 87 9.80 -14.00 4.81
N LEU A 88 8.94 -15.00 4.94
CA LEU A 88 8.67 -15.68 6.21
C LEU A 88 9.92 -16.28 6.89
N PRO A 89 10.88 -16.93 6.17
CA PRO A 89 12.05 -17.51 6.82
C PRO A 89 12.92 -16.44 7.51
N GLN A 90 13.15 -15.31 6.84
CA GLN A 90 13.89 -14.16 7.40
C GLN A 90 13.10 -13.52 8.54
N GLY A 91 11.78 -13.38 8.39
CA GLY A 91 10.87 -12.91 9.44
C GLY A 91 11.00 -13.69 10.73
N ARG A 92 10.99 -15.03 10.64
CA ARG A 92 11.16 -15.93 11.80
C ARG A 92 12.55 -15.83 12.44
N GLN A 93 13.61 -15.64 11.66
CA GLN A 93 14.95 -15.43 12.19
C GLN A 93 15.04 -14.12 12.99
N ILE A 94 14.47 -13.03 12.45
CA ILE A 94 14.43 -11.75 13.15
C ILE A 94 13.54 -11.83 14.40
N HIS A 95 12.38 -12.50 14.33
CA HIS A 95 11.53 -12.71 15.50
C HIS A 95 12.28 -13.46 16.62
N ALA A 96 12.93 -14.59 16.30
CA ALA A 96 13.74 -15.31 17.27
C ALA A 96 14.87 -14.44 17.86
N GLN A 97 15.42 -13.53 17.05
CA GLN A 97 16.43 -12.59 17.51
C GLN A 97 15.84 -11.49 18.42
N THR A 98 14.64 -10.98 18.15
CA THR A 98 13.94 -10.06 19.06
C THR A 98 13.61 -10.72 20.40
N ALA A 99 13.26 -12.01 20.40
CA ALA A 99 13.03 -12.79 21.61
C ALA A 99 14.30 -12.89 22.46
N LYS A 100 15.41 -13.27 21.82
CA LYS A 100 16.73 -13.40 22.46
C LYS A 100 17.20 -12.08 23.10
N ASP A 101 16.92 -10.96 22.45
CA ASP A 101 17.35 -9.64 22.92
C ASP A 101 16.30 -8.96 23.83
N GLY A 102 15.16 -9.62 24.11
CA GLY A 102 14.13 -9.14 25.04
C GLY A 102 13.22 -8.02 24.48
N TYR A 103 13.10 -7.92 23.16
CA TYR A 103 12.29 -6.90 22.48
C TYR A 103 10.92 -7.39 22.00
N GLU A 104 10.67 -8.71 21.97
CA GLU A 104 9.44 -9.28 21.38
C GLU A 104 8.15 -8.72 21.99
N PHE A 105 8.12 -8.45 23.30
CA PHE A 105 6.94 -7.92 23.98
C PHE A 105 6.84 -6.39 24.01
N ARG A 106 7.77 -5.68 23.36
CA ARG A 106 7.61 -4.23 23.14
C ARG A 106 6.50 -4.02 22.13
N VAL A 107 5.47 -3.27 22.48
CA VAL A 107 4.26 -3.14 21.65
C VAL A 107 4.57 -2.67 20.22
N TYR A 108 5.60 -1.83 20.05
CA TYR A 108 6.03 -1.35 18.75
C TYR A 108 6.63 -2.46 17.88
N VAL A 109 7.55 -3.26 18.44
CA VAL A 109 8.14 -4.43 17.77
C VAL A 109 7.09 -5.52 17.55
N GLY A 110 6.24 -5.78 18.54
CA GLY A 110 5.17 -6.76 18.46
C GLY A 110 4.14 -6.44 17.37
N SER A 111 3.78 -5.16 17.20
CA SER A 111 2.90 -4.72 16.11
C SER A 111 3.56 -4.97 14.74
N ALA A 112 4.86 -4.68 14.60
CA ALA A 112 5.59 -4.98 13.36
C ALA A 112 5.66 -6.49 13.08
N LEU A 113 5.80 -7.34 14.11
CA LEU A 113 5.78 -8.80 13.96
C LEU A 113 4.42 -9.29 13.46
N ILE A 114 3.31 -8.75 13.98
CA ILE A 114 1.94 -9.08 13.51
C ILE A 114 1.80 -8.73 12.02
N ASP A 115 2.18 -7.50 11.63
CA ASP A 115 2.15 -7.06 10.23
C ASP A 115 2.99 -7.98 9.33
N MET A 116 4.20 -8.33 9.78
CA MET A 116 5.10 -9.20 9.02
C MET A 116 4.52 -10.60 8.81
N TYR A 117 4.01 -11.25 9.86
CA TYR A 117 3.39 -12.56 9.71
C TYR A 117 2.16 -12.52 8.81
N ALA A 118 1.31 -11.49 8.96
CA ALA A 118 0.12 -11.31 8.14
C ALA A 118 0.46 -11.10 6.65
N LYS A 119 1.43 -10.23 6.33
CA LYS A 119 1.88 -9.98 4.95
C LYS A 119 2.62 -11.17 4.33
N CYS A 120 3.24 -12.01 5.15
CA CYS A 120 3.86 -13.27 4.72
C CYS A 120 2.84 -14.42 4.55
N GLY A 121 1.54 -14.18 4.77
CA GLY A 121 0.47 -15.17 4.62
C GLY A 121 0.29 -16.12 5.80
N ASP A 122 1.03 -15.96 6.90
CA ASP A 122 0.94 -16.79 8.11
C ASP A 122 0.08 -16.08 9.19
N VAL A 123 -1.17 -15.80 8.83
CA VAL A 123 -2.10 -15.00 9.66
C VAL A 123 -2.46 -15.68 10.99
N ASP A 124 -2.38 -17.01 11.05
CA ASP A 124 -2.64 -17.73 12.29
C ASP A 124 -1.48 -17.58 13.29
N GLU A 125 -0.23 -17.50 12.82
CA GLU A 125 0.91 -17.18 13.69
C GLU A 125 0.85 -15.71 14.13
N ALA A 126 0.47 -14.78 13.23
CA ALA A 126 0.19 -13.40 13.61
C ALA A 126 -0.85 -13.31 14.75
N ARG A 127 -1.93 -14.09 14.63
CA ARG A 127 -3.00 -14.18 15.64
C ARG A 127 -2.51 -14.74 16.97
N ARG A 128 -1.76 -15.83 16.95
CA ARG A 128 -1.18 -16.45 18.16
C ARG A 128 -0.27 -15.46 18.88
N PHE A 129 0.62 -14.82 18.14
CA PHE A 129 1.52 -13.82 18.70
C PHE A 129 0.75 -12.64 19.29
N PHE A 130 -0.23 -12.09 18.55
CA PHE A 130 -1.11 -11.05 19.07
C PHE A 130 -1.78 -11.50 20.39
N ASP A 131 -2.31 -12.72 20.49
CA ASP A 131 -2.90 -13.22 21.75
C ASP A 131 -1.91 -13.19 22.91
N THR A 132 -0.66 -13.59 22.68
CA THR A 132 0.39 -13.65 23.71
C THR A 132 0.93 -12.28 24.15
N MET A 133 0.70 -11.21 23.38
CA MET A 133 1.20 -9.87 23.74
C MET A 133 0.64 -9.40 25.09
N PRO A 134 1.48 -9.04 26.07
CA PRO A 134 1.03 -8.63 27.40
C PRO A 134 0.32 -7.28 27.38
N THR A 135 0.74 -6.38 26.50
CA THR A 135 0.11 -5.09 26.26
C THR A 135 -0.28 -4.99 24.79
N LYS A 136 -1.42 -4.36 24.53
CA LYS A 136 -1.96 -4.12 23.19
C LYS A 136 -2.47 -2.69 23.14
N ASN A 137 -2.09 -1.96 22.12
CA ASN A 137 -2.61 -0.62 21.82
C ASN A 137 -3.39 -0.63 20.51
N VAL A 138 -4.01 0.49 20.15
CA VAL A 138 -4.79 0.64 18.91
C VAL A 138 -4.01 0.20 17.67
N VAL A 139 -2.69 0.42 17.63
CA VAL A 139 -1.84 -0.02 16.51
C VAL A 139 -1.83 -1.54 16.40
N SER A 140 -1.51 -2.27 17.46
CA SER A 140 -1.50 -3.74 17.44
C SER A 140 -2.86 -4.36 17.08
N TRP A 141 -3.97 -3.73 17.52
CA TRP A 141 -5.32 -4.16 17.12
C TRP A 141 -5.57 -3.93 15.63
N ASN A 142 -5.20 -2.74 15.12
CA ASN A 142 -5.33 -2.40 13.71
C ASN A 142 -4.53 -3.36 12.82
N GLU A 143 -3.28 -3.67 13.19
CA GLU A 143 -2.44 -4.61 12.43
C GLU A 143 -3.10 -5.99 12.32
N MET A 144 -3.68 -6.51 13.40
CA MET A 144 -4.33 -7.82 13.36
C MET A 144 -5.66 -7.80 12.59
N ILE A 145 -6.47 -6.74 12.73
CA ILE A 145 -7.72 -6.59 11.96
C ILE A 145 -7.41 -6.47 10.47
N HIS A 146 -6.42 -5.64 10.11
CA HIS A 146 -5.96 -5.47 8.74
C HIS A 146 -5.36 -6.76 8.17
N GLY A 147 -4.53 -7.45 8.96
CA GLY A 147 -3.96 -8.74 8.60
C GLY A 147 -5.02 -9.78 8.26
N TYR A 148 -6.13 -9.82 9.00
CA TYR A 148 -7.27 -10.65 8.62
C TYR A 148 -7.97 -10.20 7.33
N ALA A 149 -8.13 -8.89 7.12
CA ALA A 149 -8.73 -8.35 5.91
C ALA A 149 -7.94 -8.73 4.64
N GLN A 150 -6.60 -8.65 4.71
CA GLN A 150 -5.70 -8.98 3.60
C GLN A 150 -5.64 -10.47 3.30
N ASN A 151 -5.80 -11.33 4.32
CA ASN A 151 -5.75 -12.78 4.19
C ASN A 151 -7.13 -13.42 3.96
N GLY A 152 -8.11 -12.65 3.45
CA GLY A 152 -9.46 -13.16 3.14
C GLY A 152 -10.28 -13.60 4.36
N CYS A 153 -9.84 -13.28 5.57
CA CYS A 153 -10.45 -13.68 6.83
C CYS A 153 -11.44 -12.63 7.36
N GLY A 154 -12.25 -12.03 6.49
CA GLY A 154 -13.03 -10.83 6.84
C GLY A 154 -14.00 -11.00 8.01
N LYS A 155 -14.61 -12.19 8.18
CA LYS A 155 -15.45 -12.48 9.37
C LYS A 155 -14.65 -12.41 10.68
N ARG A 156 -13.44 -12.99 10.70
CA ARG A 156 -12.53 -12.93 11.87
C ARG A 156 -12.09 -11.50 12.16
N ALA A 157 -11.91 -10.66 11.12
CA ALA A 157 -11.59 -9.25 11.30
C ALA A 157 -12.72 -8.49 12.00
N VAL A 158 -13.98 -8.72 11.59
CA VAL A 158 -15.16 -8.10 12.22
C VAL A 158 -15.36 -8.61 13.65
N GLU A 159 -15.23 -9.91 13.90
CA GLU A 159 -15.28 -10.48 15.25
C GLU A 159 -14.20 -9.89 16.16
N LEU A 160 -13.00 -9.67 15.61
CA LEU A 160 -11.91 -9.05 16.35
C LEU A 160 -12.17 -7.58 16.68
N PHE A 161 -12.70 -6.83 15.71
CA PHE A 161 -13.15 -5.45 15.93
C PHE A 161 -14.23 -5.37 17.01
N GLU A 162 -15.26 -6.23 16.96
CA GLU A 162 -16.29 -6.30 18.00
C GLU A 162 -15.70 -6.64 19.38
N ARG A 163 -14.63 -7.46 19.42
CA ARG A 163 -13.91 -7.73 20.66
C ARG A 163 -13.12 -6.50 21.14
N MET A 164 -12.48 -5.75 20.25
CA MET A 164 -11.80 -4.50 20.58
C MET A 164 -12.77 -3.50 21.24
N LEU A 165 -14.00 -3.39 20.72
CA LEU A 165 -15.04 -2.52 21.30
C LEU A 165 -15.44 -2.86 22.75
N ARG A 166 -15.10 -4.07 23.23
CA ARG A 166 -15.33 -4.51 24.62
C ARG A 166 -14.13 -4.29 25.53
N THR A 167 -13.06 -3.68 25.02
CA THR A 167 -11.85 -3.32 25.77
C THR A 167 -11.80 -1.82 26.02
N ASP A 168 -10.86 -1.37 26.85
CA ASP A 168 -10.64 0.06 27.08
C ASP A 168 -9.96 0.77 25.89
N GLU A 169 -9.40 0.02 24.94
CA GLU A 169 -8.75 0.57 23.75
C GLU A 169 -9.79 1.01 22.72
N LYS A 170 -9.84 2.32 22.44
CA LYS A 170 -10.83 2.90 21.52
C LYS A 170 -10.42 2.74 20.06
N PRO A 171 -11.35 2.41 19.16
CA PRO A 171 -11.08 2.42 17.73
C PRO A 171 -10.75 3.84 17.26
N ASN A 172 -9.89 3.95 16.25
CA ASN A 172 -9.61 5.20 15.56
C ASN A 172 -9.95 5.08 14.06
N SER A 173 -9.72 6.14 13.29
CA SER A 173 -9.99 6.14 11.84
C SER A 173 -9.31 4.96 11.12
N VAL A 174 -8.06 4.63 11.46
CA VAL A 174 -7.34 3.49 10.86
C VAL A 174 -8.01 2.15 11.19
N THR A 175 -8.56 2.00 12.41
CA THR A 175 -9.34 0.81 12.80
C THR A 175 -10.54 0.62 11.87
N PHE A 176 -11.26 1.70 11.57
CA PHE A 176 -12.45 1.66 10.72
C PHE A 176 -12.10 1.31 9.27
N ILE A 177 -11.03 1.87 8.72
CA ILE A 177 -10.53 1.47 7.38
C ILE A 177 -10.26 -0.04 7.34
N ALA A 178 -9.56 -0.59 8.34
CA ALA A 178 -9.22 -2.01 8.37
C ALA A 178 -10.45 -2.93 8.39
N VAL A 179 -11.47 -2.63 9.22
CA VAL A 179 -12.68 -3.45 9.29
C VAL A 179 -13.62 -3.22 8.09
N LEU A 180 -13.68 -2.02 7.51
CA LEU A 180 -14.46 -1.74 6.31
C LEU A 180 -13.86 -2.45 5.09
N ALA A 181 -12.53 -2.45 4.93
CA ALA A 181 -11.84 -3.24 3.91
C ALA A 181 -12.12 -4.74 4.07
N ALA A 182 -12.13 -5.25 5.30
CA ALA A 182 -12.52 -6.63 5.58
C ALA A 182 -13.97 -6.93 5.16
N CYS A 183 -14.90 -5.99 5.38
CA CYS A 183 -16.29 -6.12 4.94
C CYS A 183 -16.39 -6.12 3.41
N SER A 184 -15.62 -5.26 2.72
CA SER A 184 -15.58 -5.23 1.25
C SER A 184 -15.13 -6.58 0.68
N HIS A 185 -13.98 -7.08 1.12
CA HIS A 185 -13.42 -8.34 0.61
C HIS A 185 -14.28 -9.57 0.92
N ALA A 186 -15.00 -9.56 2.04
CA ALA A 186 -15.88 -10.65 2.43
C ALA A 186 -17.33 -10.51 1.92
N GLY A 187 -17.65 -9.44 1.17
CA GLY A 187 -19.01 -9.17 0.68
C GLY A 187 -20.02 -8.84 1.78
N MET A 188 -19.58 -8.40 2.96
CA MET A 188 -20.43 -8.05 4.09
C MET A 188 -20.95 -6.61 4.00
N VAL A 189 -21.62 -6.29 2.88
CA VAL A 189 -21.99 -4.91 2.50
C VAL A 189 -22.81 -4.20 3.58
N ASP A 190 -23.89 -4.83 4.07
CA ASP A 190 -24.77 -4.21 5.08
C ASP A 190 -24.05 -3.98 6.42
N LYS A 191 -23.11 -4.87 6.76
CA LYS A 191 -22.27 -4.71 7.95
C LYS A 191 -21.31 -3.55 7.76
N GLY A 192 -20.70 -3.39 6.58
CA GLY A 192 -19.84 -2.27 6.23
C GLY A 192 -20.56 -0.92 6.34
N ILE A 193 -21.76 -0.82 5.78
CA ILE A 193 -22.62 0.38 5.89
C ILE A 193 -22.93 0.69 7.35
N LYS A 194 -23.35 -0.32 8.13
CA LYS A 194 -23.62 -0.14 9.56
C LYS A 194 -22.38 0.34 10.32
N ILE A 195 -21.20 -0.20 10.02
CA ILE A 195 -19.95 0.19 10.66
C ILE A 195 -19.60 1.64 10.34
N LEU A 196 -19.74 2.07 9.07
CA LEU A 196 -19.53 3.47 8.67
C LEU A 196 -20.45 4.41 9.45
N ASP A 197 -21.72 4.05 9.58
CA ASP A 197 -22.72 4.81 10.35
C ASP A 197 -22.36 4.96 11.84
N THR A 198 -21.78 3.92 12.45
CA THR A 198 -21.39 3.94 13.87
C THR A 198 -20.18 4.83 14.13
N MET A 199 -19.36 5.14 13.12
CA MET A 199 -18.15 5.96 13.30
C MET A 199 -18.46 7.31 13.94
N GLU A 200 -19.41 8.05 13.36
CA GLU A 200 -19.78 9.36 13.88
C GLU A 200 -20.74 9.22 15.07
N LYS A 201 -21.77 8.37 14.94
CA LYS A 201 -22.86 8.22 15.92
C LYS A 201 -22.38 7.72 17.29
N ASP A 202 -21.52 6.70 17.29
CA ASP A 202 -21.15 5.98 18.52
C ASP A 202 -19.71 6.29 18.95
N HIS A 203 -18.85 6.71 18.02
CA HIS A 203 -17.42 6.93 18.29
C HIS A 203 -16.96 8.38 18.09
N GLY A 204 -17.79 9.27 17.55
CA GLY A 204 -17.42 10.67 17.29
C GLY A 204 -16.30 10.84 16.26
N ILE A 205 -16.09 9.85 15.39
CA ILE A 205 -15.06 9.84 14.35
C ILE A 205 -15.71 10.19 13.02
N GLN A 206 -15.28 11.31 12.43
CA GLN A 206 -15.76 11.73 11.11
C GLN A 206 -15.22 10.80 10.02
N PRO A 207 -16.09 10.25 9.15
CA PRO A 207 -15.64 9.46 8.01
C PRO A 207 -14.85 10.31 6.99
N LEU A 208 -13.65 9.84 6.66
CA LEU A 208 -12.78 10.35 5.59
C LEU A 208 -12.93 9.54 4.30
N ALA A 209 -12.35 10.04 3.20
CA ALA A 209 -12.39 9.45 1.87
C ALA A 209 -12.10 7.93 1.87
N ASP A 210 -11.05 7.47 2.55
CA ASP A 210 -10.68 6.05 2.63
C ASP A 210 -11.81 5.15 3.16
N HIS A 211 -12.63 5.63 4.10
CA HIS A 211 -13.75 4.86 4.65
C HIS A 211 -14.88 4.75 3.63
N TYR A 212 -15.21 5.86 2.95
CA TYR A 212 -16.19 5.86 1.88
C TYR A 212 -15.75 4.99 0.71
N THR A 213 -14.47 5.05 0.32
CA THR A 213 -13.89 4.20 -0.73
C THR A 213 -14.09 2.72 -0.41
N CYS A 214 -13.85 2.28 0.83
CA CYS A 214 -14.09 0.89 1.23
C CYS A 214 -15.56 0.46 1.08
N VAL A 215 -16.51 1.33 1.44
CA VAL A 215 -17.95 1.03 1.34
C VAL A 215 -18.44 1.09 -0.09
N ILE A 216 -17.95 2.03 -0.90
CA ILE A 216 -18.25 2.14 -2.33
C ILE A 216 -17.68 0.95 -3.10
N ASP A 217 -16.48 0.49 -2.78
CA ASP A 217 -15.91 -0.76 -3.34
C ASP A 217 -16.81 -1.95 -2.99
N SER A 218 -17.26 -2.06 -1.73
CA SER A 218 -18.15 -3.14 -1.28
C SER A 218 -19.50 -3.13 -2.01
N LEU A 219 -20.15 -1.96 -2.10
CA LEU A 219 -21.41 -1.76 -2.84
C LEU A 219 -21.23 -2.04 -4.32
N GLY A 220 -20.12 -1.56 -4.89
CA GLY A 220 -19.72 -1.72 -6.27
C GLY A 220 -19.57 -3.18 -6.65
N ARG A 221 -18.79 -3.96 -5.91
CA ARG A 221 -18.61 -5.42 -6.11
C ARG A 221 -19.91 -6.21 -5.98
N ALA A 222 -20.84 -5.73 -5.15
CA ALA A 222 -22.14 -6.36 -4.96
C ALA A 222 -23.19 -5.93 -6.01
N GLY A 223 -22.84 -5.04 -6.94
CA GLY A 223 -23.77 -4.48 -7.93
C GLY A 223 -24.82 -3.52 -7.38
N ARG A 224 -24.68 -3.06 -6.12
CA ARG A 224 -25.60 -2.14 -5.44
C ARG A 224 -25.31 -0.68 -5.82
N LEU A 225 -25.26 -0.41 -7.12
CA LEU A 225 -24.80 0.87 -7.68
C LEU A 225 -25.71 2.05 -7.31
N VAL A 226 -27.01 1.82 -7.12
CA VAL A 226 -27.96 2.88 -6.68
C VAL A 226 -27.60 3.38 -5.28
N GLU A 227 -27.22 2.47 -4.39
CA GLU A 227 -26.80 2.83 -3.03
C GLU A 227 -25.39 3.45 -3.03
N ALA A 228 -24.49 2.98 -3.91
CA ALA A 228 -23.19 3.61 -4.10
C ALA A 228 -23.33 5.06 -4.56
N GLU A 229 -24.21 5.32 -5.53
CA GLU A 229 -24.52 6.67 -6.01
C GLU A 229 -25.13 7.55 -4.91
N ALA A 230 -26.09 7.02 -4.15
CA ALA A 230 -26.71 7.75 -3.04
C ALA A 230 -25.71 8.08 -1.91
N LEU A 231 -24.69 7.25 -1.70
CA LEU A 231 -23.62 7.51 -0.74
C LEU A 231 -22.68 8.63 -1.25
N VAL A 232 -22.30 8.56 -2.52
CA VAL A 232 -21.49 9.58 -3.21
C VAL A 232 -22.15 10.96 -3.20
N ASP A 233 -23.48 11.02 -3.27
CA ASP A 233 -24.23 12.28 -3.20
C ASP A 233 -24.21 12.94 -1.81
N LYS A 234 -23.97 12.15 -0.76
CA LYS A 234 -24.04 12.61 0.64
C LYS A 234 -22.67 12.85 1.27
N MET A 235 -21.61 12.28 0.69
CA MET A 235 -20.27 12.36 1.28
C MET A 235 -19.67 13.76 1.16
N PRO A 236 -18.86 14.22 2.14
CA PRO A 236 -18.20 15.52 2.09
C PRO A 236 -16.97 15.55 1.17
N CYS A 237 -16.41 14.40 0.81
CA CYS A 237 -15.14 14.27 0.09
C CYS A 237 -15.32 14.04 -1.43
N ILE A 238 -15.95 14.99 -2.11
CA ILE A 238 -16.25 14.89 -3.55
C ILE A 238 -15.04 15.00 -4.49
N ASP A 239 -13.91 15.51 -3.99
CA ASP A 239 -12.72 15.78 -4.79
C ASP A 239 -11.64 14.68 -4.68
N ASP A 240 -11.96 13.54 -4.06
CA ASP A 240 -11.03 12.41 -3.97
C ASP A 240 -11.06 11.54 -5.25
N PRO A 241 -9.95 11.42 -6.01
CA PRO A 241 -9.95 10.68 -7.26
C PRO A 241 -10.07 9.16 -7.08
N VAL A 242 -9.51 8.59 -6.00
CA VAL A 242 -9.51 7.14 -5.76
C VAL A 242 -10.93 6.63 -5.63
N LEU A 243 -11.80 7.40 -4.97
CA LEU A 243 -13.20 7.07 -4.80
C LEU A 243 -13.94 6.98 -6.14
N TRP A 244 -13.72 7.94 -7.05
CA TRP A 244 -14.34 7.93 -8.37
C TRP A 244 -13.77 6.82 -9.28
N GLU A 245 -12.48 6.48 -9.14
CA GLU A 245 -11.86 5.34 -9.84
C GLU A 245 -12.49 4.01 -9.44
N VAL A 246 -12.71 3.80 -8.14
CA VAL A 246 -13.40 2.61 -7.60
C VAL A 246 -14.84 2.54 -8.13
N LEU A 247 -15.57 3.66 -8.13
CA LEU A 247 -16.94 3.71 -8.65
C LEU A 247 -17.00 3.43 -10.17
N LEU A 248 -16.08 4.01 -10.94
CA LEU A 248 -15.98 3.78 -12.39
C LEU A 248 -15.66 2.31 -12.68
N SER A 249 -14.74 1.71 -11.92
CA SER A 249 -14.41 0.29 -12.00
C SER A 249 -15.60 -0.61 -11.71
N ALA A 250 -16.39 -0.30 -10.68
CA ALA A 250 -17.62 -1.02 -10.38
C ALA A 250 -18.66 -0.90 -11.51
N CYS A 251 -18.79 0.28 -12.12
CA CYS A 251 -19.67 0.48 -13.26
C CYS A 251 -19.22 -0.33 -14.48
N ALA A 252 -17.91 -0.55 -14.65
CA ALA A 252 -17.38 -1.40 -15.70
C ALA A 252 -17.79 -2.87 -15.55
N VAL A 253 -17.77 -3.37 -14.31
CA VAL A 253 -18.19 -4.74 -13.99
C VAL A 253 -19.68 -4.96 -14.24
N HIS A 254 -20.51 -3.96 -13.92
CA HIS A 254 -21.98 -4.09 -13.94
C HIS A 254 -22.66 -3.41 -15.13
N GLY A 255 -21.91 -2.80 -16.06
CA GLY A 255 -22.44 -2.19 -17.28
C GLY A 255 -23.28 -0.93 -17.07
N ASN A 256 -23.13 -0.20 -15.96
CA ASN A 256 -23.89 1.03 -15.71
C ASN A 256 -23.23 2.23 -16.41
N ALA A 257 -23.61 2.46 -17.67
CA ALA A 257 -23.04 3.52 -18.50
C ALA A 257 -23.29 4.93 -17.95
N THR A 258 -24.43 5.17 -17.31
CA THR A 258 -24.81 6.50 -16.82
C THR A 258 -23.93 6.90 -15.64
N LEU A 259 -23.79 6.01 -14.65
CA LEU A 259 -22.94 6.25 -13.49
C LEU A 259 -21.44 6.23 -13.87
N ALA A 260 -21.04 5.38 -14.82
CA ALA A 260 -19.70 5.39 -15.38
C ALA A 260 -19.34 6.74 -16.00
N LYS A 261 -20.23 7.32 -16.82
CA LYS A 261 -20.03 8.63 -17.43
C LYS A 261 -19.82 9.70 -16.35
N ARG A 262 -20.69 9.72 -15.34
CA ARG A 262 -20.61 10.67 -14.22
C ARG A 262 -19.27 10.56 -13.47
N ALA A 263 -18.83 9.35 -13.14
CA ALA A 263 -17.57 9.12 -12.45
C ALA A 263 -16.37 9.55 -13.28
N ALA A 264 -16.35 9.20 -14.57
CA ALA A 264 -15.28 9.59 -15.48
C ALA A 264 -15.21 11.10 -15.71
N GLU A 265 -16.33 11.79 -15.87
CA GLU A 265 -16.36 13.25 -15.99
C GLU A 265 -15.77 13.95 -14.76
N LYS A 266 -16.00 13.41 -13.55
CA LYS A 266 -15.35 13.91 -12.33
C LYS A 266 -13.85 13.67 -12.35
N LEU A 267 -13.40 12.49 -12.75
CA LEU A 267 -11.97 12.19 -12.88
C LEU A 267 -11.28 13.10 -13.91
N PHE A 268 -11.93 13.40 -15.03
CA PHE A 268 -11.41 14.32 -16.05
C PHE A 268 -11.23 15.76 -15.57
N LEU A 269 -11.95 16.16 -14.52
CA LEU A 269 -11.82 17.46 -13.86
C LEU A 269 -10.71 17.45 -12.82
N LEU A 270 -10.56 16.35 -12.09
CA LEU A 270 -9.54 16.20 -11.03
C LEU A 270 -8.14 15.99 -11.61
N ASP A 271 -8.00 15.11 -12.60
CA ASP A 271 -6.75 14.87 -13.31
C ASP A 271 -7.02 14.67 -14.81
N PRO A 272 -6.95 15.75 -15.61
CA PRO A 272 -7.13 15.67 -17.06
C PRO A 272 -6.10 14.80 -17.78
N LEU A 273 -4.91 14.59 -17.18
CA LEU A 273 -3.77 13.92 -17.79
C LEU A 273 -3.72 12.42 -17.48
N SER A 274 -4.53 11.94 -16.51
CA SER A 274 -4.65 10.52 -16.25
C SER A 274 -5.36 9.81 -17.40
N SER A 275 -4.70 8.85 -18.04
CA SER A 275 -5.24 8.12 -19.20
C SER A 275 -6.29 7.07 -18.80
N ALA A 276 -6.17 6.50 -17.59
CA ALA A 276 -6.95 5.35 -17.15
C ALA A 276 -8.48 5.56 -17.17
N PRO A 277 -9.04 6.71 -16.70
CA PRO A 277 -10.48 6.93 -16.70
C PRO A 277 -11.09 7.00 -18.11
N TYR A 278 -10.37 7.55 -19.08
CA TYR A 278 -10.82 7.62 -20.48
C TYR A 278 -10.87 6.23 -21.11
N VAL A 279 -9.80 5.46 -20.91
CA VAL A 279 -9.70 4.09 -21.44
C VAL A 279 -10.83 3.24 -20.86
N LEU A 280 -11.04 3.31 -19.54
CA LEU A 280 -12.08 2.54 -18.87
C LEU A 280 -13.48 2.94 -19.36
N LEU A 281 -13.82 4.23 -19.43
CA LEU A 281 -15.12 4.69 -19.95
C LEU A 281 -15.34 4.25 -21.42
N SER A 282 -14.31 4.38 -22.27
CA SER A 282 -14.40 3.96 -23.68
C SER A 282 -14.67 2.45 -23.79
N ASN A 283 -14.02 1.64 -22.97
CA ASN A 283 -14.23 0.18 -22.92
C ASN A 283 -15.65 -0.17 -22.44
N ILE A 284 -16.18 0.54 -21.45
CA ILE A 284 -17.56 0.35 -20.98
C ILE A 284 -18.53 0.62 -22.13
N TYR A 285 -18.40 1.75 -22.84
CA TYR A 285 -19.26 2.04 -23.98
C TYR A 285 -19.15 1.01 -25.10
N ALA A 286 -17.94 0.58 -25.45
CA ALA A 286 -17.72 -0.45 -26.46
C ALA A 286 -18.37 -1.78 -26.06
N SER A 287 -18.27 -2.19 -24.79
CA SER A 287 -18.89 -3.43 -24.29
C SER A 287 -20.43 -3.41 -24.36
N LEU A 288 -21.02 -2.22 -24.31
CA LEU A 288 -22.47 -2.00 -24.43
C LEU A 288 -22.92 -1.71 -25.87
N GLY A 289 -22.01 -1.82 -26.86
CA GLY A 289 -22.30 -1.54 -28.28
C GLY A 289 -22.44 -0.06 -28.63
N ARG A 290 -22.09 0.86 -27.72
CA ARG A 290 -22.15 2.31 -27.91
C ARG A 290 -20.85 2.83 -28.55
N TRP A 291 -20.59 2.42 -29.78
CA TRP A 291 -19.33 2.70 -30.49
C TRP A 291 -19.08 4.19 -30.73
N ASP A 292 -20.13 4.99 -30.96
CA ASP A 292 -20.02 6.45 -31.16
C ASP A 292 -19.51 7.14 -29.88
N ASP A 293 -20.08 6.79 -28.72
CA ASP A 293 -19.63 7.31 -27.43
C ASP A 293 -18.20 6.85 -27.10
N ALA A 294 -17.88 5.57 -27.40
CA ALA A 294 -16.54 5.04 -27.19
C ALA A 294 -15.49 5.79 -28.05
N SER A 295 -15.84 6.10 -29.30
CA SER A 295 -15.01 6.89 -30.22
C SER A 295 -14.85 8.33 -29.73
N ALA A 296 -15.94 8.97 -29.30
CA ALA A 296 -15.91 10.33 -28.76
C ALA A 296 -14.97 10.47 -27.56
N VAL A 297 -14.97 9.49 -26.64
CA VAL A 297 -14.05 9.48 -25.49
C VAL A 297 -12.59 9.34 -25.92
N ARG A 298 -12.30 8.54 -26.95
CA ARG A 298 -10.94 8.39 -27.50
C ARG A 298 -10.47 9.66 -28.20
N THR A 299 -11.34 10.32 -28.96
CA THR A 299 -11.04 11.63 -29.56
C THR A 299 -10.77 12.67 -28.49
N LEU A 300 -11.52 12.67 -27.38
CA LEU A 300 -11.28 13.55 -26.24
C LEU A 300 -9.91 13.31 -25.59
N LEU A 301 -9.52 12.04 -25.38
CA LEU A 301 -8.21 11.66 -24.85
C LEU A 301 -7.08 12.21 -25.74
N ASN A 302 -7.15 11.96 -27.05
CA ASN A 302 -6.16 12.41 -28.03
C ASN A 302 -6.10 13.95 -28.10
N GLY A 303 -7.26 14.62 -28.07
CA GLY A 303 -7.35 16.08 -28.08
C GLY A 303 -6.72 16.76 -26.86
N ARG A 304 -6.59 16.03 -25.74
CA ARG A 304 -5.90 16.50 -24.53
C ARG A 304 -4.40 16.16 -24.49
N GLY A 305 -3.87 15.50 -25.53
CA GLY A 305 -2.46 15.14 -25.62
C GLY A 305 -2.01 14.09 -24.61
N VAL A 306 -2.95 13.30 -24.08
CA VAL A 306 -2.65 12.26 -23.09
C VAL A 306 -2.18 11.01 -23.81
N ALA A 307 -0.92 10.62 -23.57
CA ALA A 307 -0.38 9.38 -24.08
C ALA A 307 -0.92 8.20 -23.25
N LYS A 308 -1.31 7.11 -23.92
CA LYS A 308 -1.67 5.87 -23.26
C LYS A 308 -0.39 5.21 -22.71
N ASP A 309 -0.40 4.81 -21.44
CA ASP A 309 0.68 4.00 -20.89
C ASP A 309 0.73 2.68 -21.66
N ARG A 310 1.88 2.40 -22.27
CA ARG A 310 2.09 1.18 -23.05
C ARG A 310 2.06 -0.02 -22.11
N GLY A 311 1.30 -1.05 -22.48
CA GLY A 311 1.31 -2.32 -21.75
C GLY A 311 2.60 -3.08 -22.04
N TYR A 312 3.41 -3.34 -21.03
CA TYR A 312 4.63 -4.15 -21.12
C TYR A 312 4.43 -5.49 -20.40
N SER A 313 4.80 -6.58 -21.06
CA SER A 313 4.98 -7.89 -20.42
C SER A 313 6.37 -8.40 -20.76
N TRP A 314 7.12 -8.95 -19.82
CA TRP A 314 8.42 -9.55 -20.11
C TRP A 314 8.52 -10.98 -19.59
N ILE A 315 9.28 -11.80 -20.31
CA ILE A 315 9.61 -13.16 -19.95
C ILE A 315 11.12 -13.23 -19.74
N ASP A 316 11.53 -13.62 -18.55
CA ASP A 316 12.93 -13.90 -18.21
C ASP A 316 13.17 -15.40 -18.33
N ASN A 317 14.13 -15.80 -19.17
CA ASN A 317 14.57 -17.18 -19.30
C ASN A 317 16.10 -17.26 -19.36
N LYS A 318 16.65 -18.48 -19.33
CA LYS A 318 18.12 -18.72 -19.36
C LYS A 318 18.84 -18.08 -20.57
N ASN A 319 18.10 -17.64 -21.59
CA ASN A 319 18.61 -17.01 -22.81
C ASN A 319 18.40 -15.48 -22.82
N GLY A 320 17.98 -14.88 -21.69
CA GLY A 320 17.80 -13.43 -21.52
C GLY A 320 16.34 -13.00 -21.35
N VAL A 321 16.16 -11.69 -21.13
CA VAL A 321 14.85 -11.05 -20.94
C VAL A 321 14.26 -10.66 -22.30
N ARG A 322 13.03 -11.10 -22.60
CA ARG A 322 12.24 -10.64 -23.75
C ARG A 322 11.06 -9.81 -23.29
N ALA A 323 10.91 -8.60 -23.82
CA ALA A 323 9.74 -7.75 -23.59
C ALA A 323 8.76 -7.81 -24.78
N PHE A 324 7.47 -7.77 -24.48
CA PHE A 324 6.34 -7.67 -25.39
C PHE A 324 5.62 -6.36 -25.10
N MET A 325 5.35 -5.58 -26.14
CA MET A 325 4.57 -4.35 -26.07
C MET A 325 3.23 -4.56 -26.78
N VAL A 326 2.15 -4.13 -26.15
CA VAL A 326 0.84 -3.98 -26.80
C VAL A 326 0.70 -2.53 -27.25
N ASP A 327 0.63 -2.33 -28.57
CA ASP A 327 0.28 -1.06 -29.19
C ASP A 327 -1.07 -1.20 -29.92
N ASP A 328 -1.93 -0.19 -29.82
CA ASP A 328 -3.20 -0.15 -30.56
C ASP A 328 -3.01 0.49 -31.95
N ASP A 329 -1.82 1.02 -32.26
CA ASP A 329 -1.49 1.49 -33.59
C ASP A 329 -1.23 0.31 -34.54
N LEU A 330 -2.14 0.12 -35.51
CA LEU A 330 -2.04 -0.81 -36.65
C LEU A 330 -0.92 -0.44 -37.65
N GLY A 331 0.17 0.16 -37.19
CA GLY A 331 1.37 0.44 -37.96
C GLY A 331 2.46 -0.59 -37.68
N MET A 332 2.76 -1.44 -38.64
CA MET A 332 3.96 -2.31 -38.59
C MET A 332 5.21 -1.42 -38.55
N VAL A 333 5.85 -1.29 -37.37
CA VAL A 333 7.18 -0.67 -37.24
C VAL A 333 8.20 -1.78 -37.01
N ASN A 334 9.19 -1.86 -37.91
CA ASN A 334 10.25 -2.87 -37.91
C ASN A 334 11.08 -2.84 -36.62
N ALA A 335 11.42 -4.02 -36.12
CA ALA A 335 12.07 -4.28 -34.84
C ALA A 335 13.58 -3.94 -34.76
N GLU A 336 14.10 -3.04 -35.60
CA GLU A 336 15.54 -2.71 -35.63
C GLU A 336 15.90 -1.32 -35.08
N GLU A 337 14.94 -0.45 -34.74
CA GLU A 337 15.24 0.93 -34.29
C GLU A 337 15.23 1.16 -32.76
N GLN A 338 14.98 0.16 -31.91
CA GLN A 338 14.89 0.36 -30.45
C GLN A 338 16.10 -0.12 -29.63
N ALA A 339 17.19 -0.58 -30.25
CA ALA A 339 18.38 -1.05 -29.54
C ALA A 339 19.34 0.07 -29.05
N SER A 340 18.97 1.36 -29.15
CA SER A 340 19.89 2.49 -28.83
C SER A 340 19.57 3.26 -27.53
N VAL A 341 18.51 2.94 -26.78
CA VAL A 341 18.11 3.78 -25.63
C VAL A 341 18.54 3.23 -24.26
N TYR A 342 18.95 1.97 -24.16
CA TYR A 342 19.46 1.41 -22.91
C TYR A 342 20.83 0.79 -23.12
N GLY A 343 21.86 1.64 -23.06
CA GLY A 343 23.26 1.23 -23.09
C GLY A 343 23.56 0.19 -22.01
N ALA A 344 23.90 -1.01 -22.46
CA ALA A 344 24.48 -2.06 -21.66
C ALA A 344 26.01 -1.97 -21.76
N THR A 345 26.64 -1.43 -20.73
CA THR A 345 27.90 -1.93 -20.15
C THR A 345 27.84 -1.74 -18.65
#